data_AF-A0A820HL44-F1
#
_entry.id   AF-A0A820HL44-F1
#
_cell.length_a   1.000
_cell.length_b   1.000
_cell.length_c   1.000
_cell.angle_alpha   90.00
_cell.angle_beta   90.00
_cell.angle_gamma   90.00
#
_symmetry.space_group_name_H-M   'P 1'
#
loop_
_entity.id
_entity.type
_entity.pdbx_description
1 polymer ?
#
loop_
_entity_poly.entity_id
_entity_poly.type
_entity_poly.pdbx_seq_one_letter_code
_entity_poly.pdbx_strand_id
1 'polypeptide(L)'
;IPPNDYISIFGMRTHDILMGRLVTEIIYVHSKLMIIDDRMVICGSANINDRSLLGQRDSEFCVVINDREEEDGRFNGKTVRVGKFCSSWRRKLFAMQLGIQFENPKNIDITDPVSDEFYNYFRNVARKNTLIYEEVFSTVPTDRIRRFNQIAEYNDMPKMKDTDPIQ
;
A
#
# COMPACT_ATOMS: atom_id res chain seq x y z
N ILE A 1 -21.31 4.45 12.12
CA ILE A 1 -20.92 3.63 10.95
C ILE A 1 -19.47 3.18 11.17
N PRO A 2 -19.07 1.93 10.89
CA PRO A 2 -17.72 1.44 11.17
C PRO A 2 -16.64 2.18 10.35
N PRO A 3 -15.57 2.72 10.96
CA PRO A 3 -14.52 3.45 10.23
C PRO A 3 -13.81 2.62 9.16
N ASN A 4 -13.67 1.31 9.39
CA ASN A 4 -12.97 0.38 8.49
C ASN A 4 -13.65 0.24 7.12
N ASP A 5 -14.89 0.69 6.98
CA ASP A 5 -15.62 0.68 5.71
C ASP A 5 -15.24 1.87 4.81
N TYR A 6 -14.46 2.83 5.33
CA TYR A 6 -14.11 4.08 4.63
C TYR A 6 -12.61 4.32 4.48
N ILE A 7 -11.82 3.84 5.44
CA ILE A 7 -10.39 4.09 5.47
C ILE A 7 -9.63 2.79 5.78
N SER A 8 -8.54 2.60 5.06
CA SER A 8 -7.56 1.55 5.32
C SER A 8 -6.15 2.14 5.25
N ILE A 9 -5.29 1.72 6.18
CA ILE A 9 -3.91 2.20 6.30
C ILE A 9 -2.99 1.01 6.09
N PHE A 10 -2.00 1.17 5.20
CA PHE A 10 -1.11 0.10 4.81
C PHE A 10 0.35 0.55 4.80
N GLY A 11 1.26 -0.40 4.97
CA GLY A 11 2.68 -0.26 4.66
C GLY A 11 3.08 -1.18 3.51
N MET A 12 4.37 -1.15 3.13
CA MET A 12 4.92 -2.05 2.11
C MET A 12 6.18 -2.74 2.65
N ARG A 13 6.34 -4.02 2.31
CA ARG A 13 7.46 -4.87 2.72
C ARG A 13 7.74 -5.91 1.65
N THR A 14 9.01 -6.24 1.46
CA THR A 14 9.46 -7.28 0.54
C THR A 14 10.43 -8.25 1.23
N HIS A 15 10.78 -9.33 0.55
CA HIS A 15 11.81 -10.28 0.98
C HIS A 15 12.63 -10.75 -0.23
N ASP A 16 13.80 -11.30 0.07
CA ASP A 16 14.67 -11.94 -0.91
C ASP A 16 15.65 -12.91 -0.21
N ILE A 17 16.47 -13.60 -0.97
CA ILE A 17 17.57 -14.44 -0.49
C ILE A 17 18.87 -13.66 -0.62
N LEU A 18 19.51 -13.37 0.52
CA LEU A 18 20.83 -12.75 0.57
C LEU A 18 21.84 -13.74 1.16
N MET A 19 22.86 -14.10 0.37
CA MET A 19 23.91 -15.04 0.78
C MET A 19 23.35 -16.37 1.32
N GLY A 20 22.32 -16.90 0.66
CA GLY A 20 21.66 -18.15 1.05
C GLY A 20 20.74 -18.06 2.27
N ARG A 21 20.43 -16.85 2.75
CA ARG A 21 19.51 -16.62 3.88
C ARG A 21 18.31 -15.78 3.46
N LEU A 22 17.14 -16.14 3.94
CA LEU A 22 15.93 -15.33 3.78
C LEU A 22 16.06 -14.04 4.60
N VAL A 23 15.86 -12.92 3.92
CA VAL A 23 15.86 -11.57 4.49
C VAL A 23 14.59 -10.83 4.08
N THR A 24 14.15 -9.89 4.90
CA THR A 24 13.00 -9.02 4.61
C THR A 24 13.32 -7.59 4.99
N GLU A 25 12.78 -6.63 4.24
CA GLU A 25 12.88 -5.22 4.59
C GLU A 25 11.63 -4.44 4.16
N ILE A 26 11.36 -3.34 4.86
CA ILE A 26 10.29 -2.42 4.46
C ILE A 26 10.62 -1.78 3.11
N ILE A 27 9.60 -1.56 2.29
CA ILE A 27 9.72 -0.68 1.13
C ILE A 27 9.39 0.71 1.61
N TYR A 28 10.39 1.58 1.62
CA TYR A 28 10.24 2.94 2.14
C TYR A 28 9.34 3.78 1.22
N VAL A 29 8.13 4.08 1.69
CA VAL A 29 7.15 4.89 0.95
C VAL A 29 7.52 6.37 1.04
N HIS A 30 8.39 6.80 0.13
CA HIS A 30 8.81 8.20 0.08
C HIS A 30 7.88 9.09 -0.75
N SER A 31 6.87 8.53 -1.41
CA SER A 31 5.94 9.25 -2.26
C SER A 31 5.11 10.29 -1.49
N LYS A 32 4.86 11.43 -2.14
CA LYS A 32 3.84 12.40 -1.72
C LYS A 32 2.87 12.57 -2.89
N LEU A 33 1.87 11.70 -2.91
CA LEU A 33 0.96 11.51 -4.01
C LEU A 33 -0.46 11.38 -3.48
N MET A 34 -1.39 12.10 -4.10
CA MET A 34 -2.81 11.99 -3.86
C MET A 34 -3.52 11.83 -5.20
N ILE A 35 -4.40 10.83 -5.30
CA ILE A 35 -5.26 10.61 -6.47
C ILE A 35 -6.70 10.76 -5.97
N ILE A 36 -7.48 11.62 -6.61
CA ILE A 36 -8.85 11.95 -6.22
C ILE A 36 -9.77 11.60 -7.38
N ASP A 37 -10.76 10.74 -7.10
CA ASP A 37 -11.85 10.34 -7.99
C ASP A 37 -11.42 9.88 -9.39
N ASP A 38 -10.19 9.39 -9.55
CA ASP A 38 -9.58 9.10 -10.85
C ASP A 38 -9.65 10.31 -11.83
N ARG A 39 -9.67 11.56 -11.33
CA ARG A 39 -9.79 12.79 -12.13
C ARG A 39 -8.75 13.87 -11.81
N MET A 40 -8.20 13.85 -10.61
CA MET A 40 -7.17 14.78 -10.16
C MET A 40 -6.03 14.02 -9.50
N VAL A 41 -4.81 14.44 -9.79
CA VAL A 41 -3.61 14.00 -9.08
C VAL A 41 -2.88 15.20 -8.51
N ILE A 42 -2.47 15.10 -7.25
CA ILE A 42 -1.51 16.02 -6.63
C ILE A 42 -0.25 15.23 -6.35
N CYS A 43 0.88 15.68 -6.86
CA CYS A 43 2.18 15.08 -6.58
C CYS A 43 3.26 16.13 -6.39
N GLY A 44 4.27 15.81 -5.58
CA GLY A 44 5.34 16.76 -5.28
C GLY A 44 6.26 16.30 -4.17
N SER A 45 6.87 17.28 -3.52
CA SER A 45 7.80 17.06 -2.40
C SER A 45 7.12 17.18 -1.02
N ALA A 46 5.97 17.86 -0.93
CA ALA A 46 5.33 18.18 0.35
C ALA A 46 4.77 16.94 1.07
N ASN A 47 5.31 16.62 2.24
CA ASN A 47 4.74 15.61 3.13
C ASN A 47 3.41 16.08 3.73
N ILE A 48 2.58 15.14 4.20
CA ILE A 48 1.40 15.47 5.01
C ILE A 48 1.87 15.75 6.45
N ASN A 49 2.41 16.93 6.69
CA ASN A 49 2.80 17.43 8.01
C ASN A 49 2.96 18.96 8.00
N ASP A 50 3.04 19.57 9.19
CA ASP A 50 3.21 21.01 9.34
C ASP A 50 4.51 21.55 8.73
N ARG A 51 5.57 20.73 8.70
CA ARG A 51 6.87 21.13 8.14
C ARG A 51 6.77 21.46 6.66
N SER A 52 6.01 20.67 5.91
CA SER A 52 5.80 20.86 4.48
C SER A 52 4.57 21.75 4.16
N LEU A 53 3.50 21.71 4.95
CA LEU A 53 2.21 22.33 4.57
C LEU A 53 1.97 23.75 5.12
N LEU A 54 2.68 24.20 6.16
CA LEU A 54 2.47 25.56 6.70
C LEU A 54 3.07 26.68 5.82
N GLY A 55 3.93 26.35 4.86
CA GLY A 55 4.57 27.30 3.95
C GLY A 55 5.63 28.22 4.58
N GLN A 56 5.68 28.32 5.91
CA GLN A 56 6.66 29.13 6.67
C GLN A 56 7.89 28.32 7.13
N ARG A 57 7.96 27.03 6.80
CA ARG A 57 9.02 26.11 7.22
C ARG A 57 9.85 25.68 6.01
N ASP A 58 9.62 24.48 5.48
CA ASP A 58 10.37 23.99 4.32
C ASP A 58 9.79 24.55 3.01
N SER A 59 10.66 24.78 2.03
CA SER A 59 10.24 25.12 0.67
C SER A 59 9.85 23.84 -0.06
N GLU A 60 8.61 23.78 -0.53
CA GLU A 60 8.04 22.61 -1.19
C GLU A 60 7.49 22.98 -2.57
N PHE A 61 7.44 22.00 -3.47
CA PHE A 61 6.81 22.16 -4.78
C PHE A 61 5.85 21.01 -5.06
N CYS A 62 4.65 21.35 -5.51
CA CYS A 62 3.61 20.39 -5.89
C CYS A 62 2.98 20.80 -7.23
N VAL A 63 2.59 19.79 -8.01
CA VAL A 63 1.81 19.95 -9.23
C VAL A 63 0.42 19.36 -9.01
N VAL A 64 -0.60 20.08 -9.49
CA VAL A 64 -1.97 19.58 -9.59
C VAL A 64 -2.24 19.25 -11.06
N ILE A 65 -2.57 18.00 -11.34
CA ILE A 65 -2.88 17.49 -12.67
C ILE A 65 -4.38 17.20 -12.70
N ASN A 66 -5.09 17.92 -13.56
CA ASN A 66 -6.49 17.67 -13.87
C ASN A 66 -6.59 17.15 -15.30
N ASP A 67 -7.17 15.97 -15.46
CA ASP A 67 -7.34 15.40 -16.79
C ASP A 67 -8.29 16.23 -17.65
N ARG A 68 -7.89 16.48 -18.90
CA ARG A 68 -8.77 17.02 -19.95
C ARG A 68 -9.34 15.92 -20.84
N GLU A 69 -8.63 14.80 -20.93
CA GLU A 69 -9.10 13.62 -21.65
C GLU A 69 -9.73 12.64 -20.68
N GLU A 70 -10.98 12.28 -20.96
CA GLU A 70 -11.76 11.39 -20.13
C GLU A 70 -12.04 10.06 -20.85
N GLU A 71 -12.21 9.00 -20.07
CA GLU A 71 -12.69 7.68 -20.48
C GLU A 71 -13.82 7.20 -19.57
N ASP A 72 -14.51 6.14 -19.99
CA ASP A 72 -15.51 5.48 -19.15
C ASP A 72 -14.78 4.62 -18.11
N GLY A 73 -14.98 4.94 -16.83
CA GLY A 73 -14.59 4.15 -15.67
C GLY A 73 -15.81 3.57 -14.97
N ARG A 74 -15.59 2.89 -13.84
CA ARG A 74 -16.67 2.27 -13.07
C ARG A 74 -16.45 2.50 -11.58
N PHE A 75 -17.40 3.12 -10.90
CA PHE A 75 -17.38 3.31 -9.44
C PHE A 75 -18.59 2.60 -8.83
N ASN A 76 -18.34 1.54 -8.06
CA ASN A 76 -19.34 0.68 -7.44
C ASN A 76 -20.39 0.18 -8.44
N GLY A 77 -19.92 -0.37 -9.56
CA GLY A 77 -20.75 -0.88 -10.64
C GLY A 77 -21.36 0.18 -11.57
N LYS A 78 -21.29 1.47 -11.22
CA LYS A 78 -21.85 2.55 -12.04
C LYS A 78 -20.81 3.12 -12.99
N THR A 79 -21.17 3.27 -14.26
CA THR A 79 -20.33 3.97 -15.25
C THR A 79 -20.16 5.43 -14.85
N VAL A 80 -18.91 5.89 -14.81
CA VAL A 80 -18.53 7.27 -14.46
C VAL A 80 -17.46 7.78 -15.43
N ARG A 81 -17.39 9.09 -15.61
CA ARG A 81 -16.32 9.71 -16.41
C ARG A 81 -15.09 9.93 -15.53
N VAL A 82 -13.99 9.31 -15.93
CA VAL A 82 -12.69 9.40 -15.24
C VAL A 82 -11.65 9.98 -16.17
N GLY A 83 -10.61 10.59 -15.60
CA GLY A 83 -9.47 11.05 -16.35
C GLY A 83 -8.58 9.90 -16.80
N LYS A 84 -8.13 9.92 -18.07
CA LYS A 84 -7.27 8.83 -18.60
C LYS A 84 -5.95 8.73 -17.83
N PHE A 85 -5.28 9.85 -17.57
CA PHE A 85 -4.01 9.84 -16.86
C PHE A 85 -4.18 9.40 -15.40
N CYS A 86 -5.10 10.04 -14.67
CA CYS A 86 -5.33 9.80 -13.25
C CYS A 86 -5.74 8.35 -12.99
N SER A 87 -6.72 7.84 -13.75
CA SER A 87 -7.19 6.46 -13.62
C SER A 87 -6.11 5.42 -13.99
N SER A 88 -5.35 5.66 -15.07
CA SER A 88 -4.27 4.75 -15.46
C SER A 88 -3.15 4.69 -14.42
N TRP A 89 -2.80 5.81 -13.79
CA TRP A 89 -1.79 5.86 -12.75
C TRP A 89 -2.25 5.07 -11.51
N ARG A 90 -3.48 5.28 -11.04
CA ARG A 90 -4.05 4.50 -9.94
C ARG A 90 -4.06 2.99 -10.26
N ARG A 91 -4.52 2.60 -11.45
CA ARG A 91 -4.50 1.18 -11.87
C ARG A 91 -3.10 0.59 -11.82
N LYS A 92 -2.09 1.33 -12.29
CA LYS A 92 -0.69 0.88 -12.25
C LYS A 92 -0.18 0.71 -10.82
N LEU A 93 -0.50 1.63 -9.91
CA LEU A 93 -0.14 1.52 -8.49
C LEU A 93 -0.80 0.31 -7.84
N PHE A 94 -2.10 0.10 -8.05
CA PHE A 94 -2.80 -1.06 -7.51
C PHE A 94 -2.27 -2.37 -8.08
N ALA A 95 -1.98 -2.42 -9.38
CA ALA A 95 -1.40 -3.60 -10.01
C ALA A 95 -0.03 -3.96 -9.42
N MET A 96 0.83 -2.97 -9.18
CA MET A 96 2.12 -3.16 -8.52
C MET A 96 1.96 -3.64 -7.08
N GLN A 97 1.13 -2.97 -6.28
CA GLN A 97 0.95 -3.27 -4.86
C GLN A 97 0.31 -4.64 -4.60
N LEU A 98 -0.57 -5.09 -5.50
CA LEU A 98 -1.21 -6.40 -5.41
C LEU A 98 -0.40 -7.51 -6.08
N GLY A 99 0.74 -7.19 -6.72
CA GLY A 99 1.54 -8.15 -7.48
C GLY A 99 0.91 -8.61 -8.79
N ILE A 100 -0.25 -8.06 -9.18
CA ILE A 100 -1.02 -8.53 -10.34
C ILE A 100 -0.54 -7.97 -11.67
N GLN A 101 0.46 -7.10 -11.66
CA GLN A 101 1.13 -6.62 -12.88
C GLN A 101 1.81 -7.75 -13.67
N PHE A 102 2.19 -8.85 -12.99
CA PHE A 102 2.82 -10.01 -13.62
C PHE A 102 1.79 -11.11 -13.86
N GLU A 103 0.99 -11.43 -12.84
CA GLU A 103 -0.05 -12.45 -12.92
C GLU A 103 -1.30 -12.03 -12.13
N ASN A 104 -2.49 -12.10 -12.74
CA ASN A 104 -3.76 -11.87 -12.06
C ASN A 104 -4.55 -13.18 -11.93
N PRO A 105 -4.08 -14.18 -11.15
CA PRO A 105 -4.68 -15.52 -11.13
C PRO A 105 -6.12 -15.53 -10.60
N LYS A 106 -6.51 -14.50 -9.83
CA LYS A 106 -7.86 -14.34 -9.29
C LYS A 106 -8.76 -13.46 -10.14
N ASN A 107 -8.28 -12.98 -11.28
CA ASN A 107 -8.99 -12.06 -12.17
C ASN A 107 -9.62 -10.88 -11.43
N ILE A 108 -8.93 -10.32 -10.42
CA ILE A 108 -9.50 -9.20 -9.65
C ILE A 108 -9.62 -7.98 -10.56
N ASP A 109 -10.80 -7.36 -10.53
CA ASP A 109 -11.07 -6.13 -11.26
C ASP A 109 -10.55 -4.92 -10.46
N ILE A 110 -9.47 -4.31 -10.95
CA ILE A 110 -8.89 -3.10 -10.37
C ILE A 110 -9.38 -1.81 -11.05
N THR A 111 -10.29 -1.92 -12.02
CA THR A 111 -10.87 -0.76 -12.71
C THR A 111 -11.91 -0.05 -11.86
N ASP A 112 -12.54 -0.76 -10.91
CA ASP A 112 -13.51 -0.22 -9.96
C ASP A 112 -12.94 -0.11 -8.54
N PRO A 113 -12.33 1.04 -8.19
CA PRO A 113 -11.56 1.21 -6.96
C PRO A 113 -12.42 1.28 -5.69
N VAL A 114 -13.75 1.41 -5.82
CA VAL A 114 -14.68 1.61 -4.70
C VAL A 114 -15.72 0.49 -4.59
N SER A 115 -15.58 -0.57 -5.38
CA SER A 115 -16.40 -1.77 -5.21
C SER A 115 -16.05 -2.53 -3.94
N ASP A 116 -17.05 -3.11 -3.28
CA ASP A 116 -16.84 -3.93 -2.08
C ASP A 116 -15.93 -5.12 -2.36
N GLU A 117 -16.03 -5.72 -3.55
CA GLU A 117 -15.17 -6.82 -3.98
C GLU A 117 -13.69 -6.41 -3.97
N PHE A 118 -13.35 -5.31 -4.66
CA PHE A 118 -11.98 -4.81 -4.71
C PHE A 118 -11.49 -4.38 -3.33
N TYR A 119 -12.29 -3.62 -2.57
CA TYR A 119 -11.91 -3.12 -1.26
C TYR A 119 -11.64 -4.25 -0.26
N ASN A 120 -12.51 -5.28 -0.24
CA ASN A 120 -12.31 -6.45 0.61
C ASN A 120 -11.12 -7.30 0.17
N TYR A 121 -10.91 -7.45 -1.14
CA TYR A 121 -9.76 -8.16 -1.69
C TYR A 121 -8.44 -7.51 -1.26
N PHE A 122 -8.31 -6.20 -1.46
CA PHE A 122 -7.10 -5.44 -1.11
C PHE A 122 -6.76 -5.59 0.37
N ARG A 123 -7.75 -5.39 1.25
CA ARG A 123 -7.57 -5.57 2.71
C ARG A 123 -7.16 -6.99 3.08
N ASN A 124 -7.74 -8.01 2.43
CA ASN A 124 -7.39 -9.40 2.71
C ASN A 124 -5.97 -9.74 2.25
N VAL A 125 -5.50 -9.22 1.12
CA VAL A 125 -4.11 -9.35 0.68
C VAL A 125 -3.17 -8.72 1.70
N ALA A 126 -3.44 -7.48 2.12
CA ALA A 126 -2.63 -6.80 3.14
C ALA A 126 -2.56 -7.60 4.45
N ARG A 127 -3.71 -8.05 4.96
CA ARG A 127 -3.79 -8.85 6.20
C ARG A 127 -3.02 -10.16 6.09
N LYS A 128 -3.17 -10.90 4.99
CA LYS A 128 -2.45 -12.16 4.77
C LYS A 128 -0.94 -11.93 4.71
N ASN A 129 -0.50 -10.91 3.98
CA ASN A 129 0.91 -10.57 3.89
C ASN A 129 1.48 -10.20 5.27
N THR A 130 0.78 -9.40 6.07
CA THR A 130 1.21 -9.08 7.44
C THR A 130 1.42 -10.34 8.28
N LEU A 131 0.44 -11.27 8.27
CA LEU A 131 0.55 -12.51 9.04
C LEU A 131 1.72 -13.38 8.60
N ILE A 132 1.93 -13.53 7.29
CA ILE A 132 3.05 -14.30 6.74
C ILE A 132 4.39 -13.67 7.15
N TYR A 133 4.55 -12.36 7.02
CA TYR A 133 5.81 -11.70 7.42
C TYR A 133 6.07 -11.79 8.93
N GLU A 134 5.03 -11.68 9.76
CA GLU A 134 5.17 -11.87 11.21
C GLU A 134 5.56 -13.32 11.57
N GLU A 135 4.97 -14.31 10.91
CA GLU A 135 5.24 -15.72 11.15
C GLU A 135 6.64 -16.13 10.69
N VAL A 136 7.01 -15.74 9.47
CA VAL A 136 8.27 -16.15 8.86
C VAL A 136 9.47 -15.42 9.46
N PHE A 137 9.34 -14.10 9.66
CA PHE A 137 10.47 -13.23 9.99
C PHE A 137 10.39 -12.57 11.37
N SER A 138 9.25 -12.67 12.07
CA SER A 138 9.01 -11.93 13.32
C SER A 138 9.31 -10.43 13.17
N THR A 139 8.75 -9.82 12.12
CA THR A 139 9.05 -8.43 11.78
C THR A 139 8.49 -7.43 12.77
N VAL A 140 9.21 -6.32 12.93
CA VAL A 140 8.68 -5.09 13.54
C VAL A 140 8.42 -4.03 12.45
N PRO A 141 7.45 -3.11 12.65
CA PRO A 141 6.48 -3.06 13.75
C PRO A 141 5.43 -4.19 13.68
N THR A 142 4.81 -4.53 14.81
CA THR A 142 3.74 -5.56 14.95
C THR A 142 2.78 -5.19 16.08
N ASP A 143 1.51 -5.59 15.97
CA ASP A 143 0.49 -5.39 17.01
C ASP A 143 0.72 -6.26 18.26
N ARG A 144 1.63 -7.24 18.18
CA ARG A 144 2.01 -8.10 19.31
C ARG A 144 2.88 -7.39 20.35
N ILE A 145 3.61 -6.36 19.92
CA ILE A 145 4.47 -5.55 20.78
C ILE A 145 3.78 -4.23 21.08
N ARG A 146 3.41 -4.01 22.33
CA ARG A 146 2.76 -2.77 22.78
C ARG A 146 3.66 -1.89 23.64
N ARG A 147 4.81 -2.41 24.05
CA ARG A 147 5.76 -1.74 24.96
C ARG A 147 7.20 -2.04 24.55
N PHE A 148 8.09 -1.08 24.75
CA PHE A 148 9.50 -1.20 24.38
C PHE A 148 10.22 -2.39 25.04
N ASN A 149 9.88 -2.71 26.28
CA ASN A 149 10.50 -3.83 27.00
C ASN A 149 10.18 -5.21 26.39
N GLN A 150 9.12 -5.33 25.57
CA GLN A 150 8.76 -6.57 24.90
C GLN A 150 9.57 -6.83 23.62
N ILE A 151 10.30 -5.82 23.11
CA ILE A 151 11.02 -5.92 21.84
C ILE A 151 12.15 -6.95 21.91
N ALA A 152 12.91 -6.96 23.01
CA ALA A 152 14.01 -7.90 23.19
C ALA A 152 13.51 -9.34 23.19
N GLU A 153 12.50 -9.63 24.03
CA GLU A 153 11.87 -10.96 24.11
C GLU A 153 11.30 -11.41 22.76
N TYR A 154 10.67 -10.51 22.00
CA TYR A 154 10.13 -10.82 20.68
C TYR A 154 11.21 -11.11 19.64
N ASN A 155 12.30 -10.35 19.63
CA ASN A 155 13.40 -10.55 18.68
C ASN A 155 14.16 -11.85 18.92
N ASP A 156 14.21 -12.32 20.18
CA ASP A 156 14.86 -13.56 20.58
C ASP A 156 14.01 -14.81 20.34
N MET A 157 12.72 -14.65 19.97
CA MET A 157 11.90 -15.79 19.59
C MET A 157 12.47 -16.51 18.35
N PRO A 158 12.42 -17.84 18.31
CA PRO A 158 12.79 -18.60 17.11
C PRO A 158 11.97 -18.14 15.91
N LYS A 159 12.66 -17.84 14.80
CA LYS A 159 12.01 -17.40 13.56
C LYS A 159 11.91 -18.58 12.61
N MET A 160 10.76 -18.74 11.96
CA MET A 160 10.54 -19.86 11.04
C MET A 160 11.60 -19.89 9.92
N LYS A 161 11.99 -18.72 9.40
CA LYS A 161 13.05 -18.60 8.38
C LYS A 161 14.40 -19.23 8.78
N ASP A 162 14.67 -19.37 10.07
CA ASP A 162 15.92 -19.91 10.61
C ASP A 162 15.76 -21.39 10.99
N THR A 163 14.55 -21.84 11.33
CA THR A 163 14.27 -23.21 11.78
C THR A 163 13.77 -24.16 10.68
N ASP A 164 13.10 -23.64 9.64
CA ASP A 164 12.59 -24.42 8.49
C ASP A 164 12.60 -23.56 7.21
N PRO A 165 13.77 -23.39 6.55
CA PRO A 165 13.92 -22.47 5.41
C PRO A 165 13.42 -23.03 4.06
N ILE A 166 12.83 -24.23 4.01
CA ILE A 166 12.47 -24.93 2.75
C ILE A 166 10.95 -25.00 2.51
N GLN A 167 10.10 -24.75 3.53
CA GLN A 167 8.64 -24.60 3.38
C GLN A 167 8.23 -23.25 2.78
#